data_AF-M5TN46-F1
#
_entry.id   AF-M5TN46-F1
#
_cell.length_a   1.000
_cell.length_b   1.000
_cell.length_c   1.000
_cell.angle_alpha   90.00
_cell.angle_beta   90.00
_cell.angle_gamma   90.00
#
_symmetry.space_group_name_H-M   'P 1'
#
loop_
_entity.id
_entity.type
_entity.pdbx_description
1 polymer ?
#
loop_
_entity_poly.entity_id
_entity_poly.type
_entity_poly.pdbx_seq_one_letter_code
_entity_poly.pdbx_strand_id
1 'polypeptide(L)'
;MTLACADSPNENSIRLLGEHRGRAPDGWVKFDWPKKRNVLFDHYGPSETEKQFIVEAAPKSSITTPQGVRKVLVFYRCQYPHTSIATANFAYEQIAKSSGAFEVTFSDDPADISPANLAQFDALLLNNTTDFDKTIGESGQKAILEFVRGGKGLIGVHAAADSCKGWIEGARMINGVFQCHPWKPQGTWAFKLTSPEHPINQAIGGTGFWLRDEIYAYREGTHDKTQSRELISLDLDRPENHDAPELHQEQLHMTNAISLRPVAWIHRFGDGRVFYSNFGHNNTTYWSPLVLRHYLAGIQYAVGDLNADDTATSELEIVNTAPAPERSRR
;
A
#
# COMPACT_ATOMS: atom_id res chain seq x y z
N MET A 1 -16.91 -42.75 17.73
CA MET A 1 -15.96 -41.98 16.91
C MET A 1 -15.98 -40.56 17.41
N THR A 2 -15.04 -40.22 18.28
CA THR A 2 -14.81 -38.86 18.76
C THR A 2 -14.31 -38.04 17.58
N LEU A 3 -15.10 -37.06 17.14
CA LEU A 3 -14.64 -36.01 16.23
C LEU A 3 -13.50 -35.29 16.95
N ALA A 4 -12.28 -35.41 16.43
CA ALA A 4 -11.19 -34.58 16.87
C ALA A 4 -11.59 -33.13 16.60
N CYS A 5 -11.69 -32.31 17.65
CA CYS A 5 -11.66 -30.87 17.50
C CYS A 5 -10.38 -30.55 16.75
N ALA A 6 -10.48 -30.00 15.54
CA ALA A 6 -9.33 -29.39 14.91
C ALA A 6 -8.82 -28.31 15.87
N ASP A 7 -7.59 -28.46 16.35
CA ASP A 7 -6.97 -27.47 17.22
C ASP A 7 -7.11 -26.10 16.56
N SER A 8 -7.62 -25.13 17.31
CA SER A 8 -7.67 -23.73 16.88
C SER A 8 -6.25 -23.36 16.43
N PRO A 9 -6.05 -22.74 15.24
CA PRO A 9 -4.73 -22.41 14.77
C PRO A 9 -3.98 -21.62 15.85
N ASN A 10 -2.78 -22.07 16.21
CA ASN A 10 -2.00 -21.40 17.25
C ASN A 10 -1.67 -19.94 16.82
N GLU A 11 -1.52 -19.05 17.80
CA GLU A 11 -1.32 -17.61 17.57
C GLU A 11 -0.16 -17.31 16.59
N ASN A 12 0.92 -18.09 16.65
CA ASN A 12 2.05 -18.00 15.72
C ASN A 12 1.65 -18.30 14.27
N SER A 13 0.82 -19.32 14.05
CA SER A 13 0.29 -19.65 12.73
C SER A 13 -0.61 -18.53 12.20
N ILE A 14 -1.45 -17.94 13.07
CA ILE A 14 -2.29 -16.80 12.66
C ILE A 14 -1.39 -15.64 12.29
N ARG A 15 -0.43 -15.24 13.12
CA ARG A 15 0.48 -14.13 12.84
C ARG A 15 1.28 -14.30 11.54
N LEU A 16 1.63 -15.54 11.17
CA LEU A 16 2.38 -15.84 9.94
C LEU A 16 1.50 -15.96 8.69
N LEU A 17 0.33 -16.58 8.80
CA LEU A 17 -0.47 -17.02 7.65
C LEU A 17 -1.82 -16.30 7.51
N GLY A 18 -2.21 -15.57 8.53
CA GLY A 18 -3.54 -15.01 8.69
C GLY A 18 -4.58 -16.04 9.12
N GLU A 19 -5.72 -15.56 9.63
CA GLU A 19 -6.87 -16.41 9.81
C GLU A 19 -7.44 -16.83 8.45
N HIS A 20 -7.74 -18.13 8.29
CA HIS A 20 -8.39 -18.62 7.09
C HIS A 20 -9.84 -18.16 7.08
N ARG A 21 -10.12 -17.10 6.33
CA ARG A 21 -11.48 -16.66 6.05
C ARG A 21 -11.98 -17.41 4.82
N GLY A 22 -13.17 -18.00 4.92
CA GLY A 22 -13.79 -18.74 3.82
C GLY A 22 -14.10 -17.85 2.61
N ARG A 23 -14.78 -18.43 1.62
CA ARG A 23 -15.31 -17.64 0.50
C ARG A 23 -16.37 -16.67 1.01
N ALA A 24 -16.50 -15.54 0.33
CA ALA A 24 -17.55 -14.59 0.61
C ALA A 24 -18.90 -15.29 0.40
N PRO A 25 -19.96 -14.88 1.11
CA PRO A 25 -21.29 -15.46 0.90
C PRO A 25 -21.72 -15.45 -0.57
N ASP A 26 -22.43 -16.50 -1.00
CA ASP A 26 -22.97 -16.58 -2.36
C ASP A 26 -23.93 -15.41 -2.66
N GLY A 27 -24.05 -15.04 -3.94
CA GLY A 27 -25.02 -14.02 -4.38
C GLY A 27 -24.49 -12.58 -4.44
N TRP A 28 -23.18 -12.39 -4.55
CA TRP A 28 -22.63 -11.07 -4.90
C TRP A 28 -23.22 -10.57 -6.23
N VAL A 29 -24.11 -9.59 -6.13
CA VAL A 29 -24.77 -8.96 -7.29
C VAL A 29 -23.73 -8.19 -8.12
N LYS A 30 -24.02 -7.96 -9.40
CA LYS A 30 -23.22 -7.18 -10.37
C LYS A 30 -23.05 -5.73 -9.89
N PHE A 31 -22.12 -5.53 -8.96
CA PHE A 31 -21.68 -4.32 -8.28
C PHE A 31 -22.71 -3.55 -7.42
N ASP A 32 -22.71 -3.83 -6.10
CA ASP A 32 -23.44 -3.08 -5.06
C ASP A 32 -22.47 -2.77 -3.90
N TRP A 33 -21.90 -1.56 -3.88
CA TRP A 33 -20.86 -1.20 -2.92
C TRP A 33 -21.30 -1.29 -1.45
N PRO A 34 -22.44 -0.74 -1.01
CA PRO A 34 -22.91 -0.89 0.37
C PRO A 34 -22.96 -2.35 0.85
N LYS A 35 -23.46 -3.27 0.02
CA LYS A 35 -23.47 -4.71 0.37
C LYS A 35 -22.06 -5.29 0.46
N LYS A 36 -21.20 -4.99 -0.52
CA LYS A 36 -19.80 -5.44 -0.52
C LYS A 36 -19.06 -4.92 0.73
N ARG A 37 -19.22 -3.64 1.05
CA ARG A 37 -18.64 -3.01 2.24
C ARG A 37 -19.07 -3.72 3.52
N ASN A 38 -20.36 -3.98 3.70
CA ASN A 38 -20.82 -4.69 4.89
C ASN A 38 -20.17 -6.06 4.99
N VAL A 39 -20.10 -6.84 3.90
CA VAL A 39 -19.37 -8.13 3.90
C VAL A 39 -17.89 -7.95 4.24
N LEU A 40 -17.22 -6.93 3.67
CA LEU A 40 -15.81 -6.68 3.96
C LEU A 40 -15.57 -6.38 5.44
N PHE A 41 -16.40 -5.55 6.06
CA PHE A 41 -16.20 -5.15 7.45
C PHE A 41 -16.70 -6.21 8.44
N ASP A 42 -17.82 -6.86 8.15
CA ASP A 42 -18.45 -7.83 9.05
C ASP A 42 -17.81 -9.22 8.96
N HIS A 43 -17.38 -9.65 7.76
CA HIS A 43 -16.82 -10.99 7.53
C HIS A 43 -15.30 -10.99 7.35
N TYR A 44 -14.76 -9.98 6.66
CA TYR A 44 -13.34 -9.89 6.38
C TYR A 44 -12.57 -8.92 7.30
N GLY A 45 -13.28 -8.21 8.19
CA GLY A 45 -12.69 -7.35 9.19
C GLY A 45 -11.72 -8.10 10.11
N PRO A 46 -10.76 -7.40 10.73
CA PRO A 46 -9.80 -8.02 11.62
C PRO A 46 -10.51 -8.57 12.87
N SER A 47 -10.18 -9.80 13.26
CA SER A 47 -10.60 -10.40 14.53
C SER A 47 -9.99 -9.62 15.71
N GLU A 48 -10.47 -9.85 16.94
CA GLU A 48 -9.88 -9.17 18.11
C GLU A 48 -8.39 -9.53 18.29
N THR A 49 -8.00 -10.77 17.99
CA THR A 49 -6.59 -11.21 18.00
C THR A 49 -5.78 -10.47 16.94
N GLU A 50 -6.29 -10.35 15.72
CA GLU A 50 -5.60 -9.62 14.65
C GLU A 50 -5.51 -8.12 14.94
N LYS A 51 -6.54 -7.52 15.57
CA LYS A 51 -6.48 -6.14 16.06
C LYS A 51 -5.38 -5.94 17.10
N GLN A 52 -5.20 -6.90 18.02
CA GLN A 52 -4.09 -6.85 18.98
C GLN A 52 -2.74 -6.87 18.27
N PHE A 53 -2.57 -7.71 17.24
CA PHE A 53 -1.33 -7.71 16.45
C PHE A 53 -1.04 -6.36 15.79
N ILE A 54 -2.07 -5.69 15.27
CA ILE A 54 -1.94 -4.35 14.68
C ILE A 54 -1.52 -3.34 15.75
N VAL A 55 -2.18 -3.36 16.91
CA VAL A 55 -1.85 -2.46 18.03
C VAL A 55 -0.41 -2.67 18.51
N GLU A 56 0.06 -3.90 18.60
CA GLU A 56 1.45 -4.21 18.96
C GLU A 56 2.44 -3.72 17.91
N ALA A 57 2.14 -3.93 16.63
CA ALA A 57 2.99 -3.54 15.52
C ALA A 57 3.02 -2.02 15.25
N ALA A 58 1.96 -1.30 15.63
CA ALA A 58 1.82 0.12 15.34
C ALA A 58 2.96 0.96 15.99
N PRO A 59 3.57 1.91 15.25
CA PRO A 59 4.65 2.74 15.76
C PRO A 59 4.20 3.58 16.96
N LYS A 60 4.97 3.58 18.05
CA LYS A 60 4.62 4.30 19.30
C LYS A 60 4.96 5.79 19.30
N SER A 61 5.59 6.27 18.22
CA SER A 61 5.93 7.67 18.00
C SER A 61 5.99 7.94 16.51
N SER A 62 5.87 9.21 16.12
CA SER A 62 6.15 9.65 14.76
C SER A 62 7.63 9.39 14.37
N ILE A 63 7.91 9.32 13.06
CA ILE A 63 9.30 9.24 12.55
C ILE A 63 10.00 10.59 12.71
N THR A 64 9.27 11.67 12.48
CA THR A 64 9.68 13.05 12.74
C THR A 64 8.58 13.79 13.49
N THR A 65 8.91 14.86 14.22
CA THR A 65 7.91 15.68 14.91
C THR A 65 7.00 16.37 13.87
N PRO A 66 5.67 16.22 13.96
CA PRO A 66 4.75 16.95 13.08
C PRO A 66 4.89 18.46 13.25
N GLN A 67 4.82 19.21 12.15
CA GLN A 67 4.92 20.68 12.17
C GLN A 67 3.59 21.37 12.55
N GLY A 68 2.53 20.58 12.74
CA GLY A 68 1.19 21.01 13.10
C GLY A 68 0.23 19.83 13.10
N VAL A 69 -1.05 20.10 13.34
CA VAL A 69 -2.09 19.06 13.19
C VAL A 69 -2.21 18.71 11.71
N ARG A 70 -1.92 17.44 11.36
CA ARG A 70 -2.07 16.91 10.01
C ARG A 70 -3.37 16.14 9.88
N LYS A 71 -4.13 16.35 8.80
CA LYS A 71 -5.38 15.63 8.55
C LYS A 71 -5.30 14.80 7.28
N VAL A 72 -5.60 13.50 7.37
CA VAL A 72 -5.57 12.57 6.24
C VAL A 72 -6.97 12.03 5.99
N LEU A 73 -7.48 12.20 4.76
CA LEU A 73 -8.69 11.53 4.29
C LEU A 73 -8.30 10.18 3.71
N VAL A 74 -8.79 9.08 4.29
CA VAL A 74 -8.64 7.72 3.74
C VAL A 74 -9.89 7.36 2.96
N PHE A 75 -9.74 7.25 1.64
CA PHE A 75 -10.80 6.78 0.74
C PHE A 75 -10.64 5.27 0.46
N TYR A 76 -11.70 4.49 0.66
CA TYR A 76 -11.62 3.02 0.60
C TYR A 76 -12.71 2.33 -0.24
N ARG A 77 -13.44 3.09 -1.08
CA ARG A 77 -14.38 2.51 -2.05
C ARG A 77 -13.67 2.00 -3.31
N CYS A 78 -14.07 0.83 -3.77
CA CYS A 78 -13.48 0.15 -4.92
C CYS A 78 -14.50 -0.68 -5.70
N GLN A 79 -14.21 -0.99 -6.96
CA GLN A 79 -15.05 -1.83 -7.80
C GLN A 79 -14.81 -3.33 -7.53
N TYR A 80 -13.54 -3.68 -7.41
CA TYR A 80 -13.00 -4.98 -7.00
C TYR A 80 -12.40 -4.84 -5.60
N PRO A 81 -13.05 -5.40 -4.56
CA PRO A 81 -12.62 -5.20 -3.20
C PRO A 81 -11.58 -6.20 -2.72
N HIS A 82 -10.56 -5.66 -2.06
CA HIS A 82 -9.58 -6.42 -1.32
C HIS A 82 -10.09 -6.66 0.10
N THR A 83 -9.94 -7.91 0.58
CA THR A 83 -10.40 -8.30 1.92
C THR A 83 -9.64 -7.59 3.03
N SER A 84 -8.46 -7.03 2.73
CA SER A 84 -7.64 -6.25 3.64
C SER A 84 -8.12 -4.84 3.95
N ILE A 85 -9.12 -4.31 3.23
CA ILE A 85 -9.54 -2.90 3.38
C ILE A 85 -9.92 -2.56 4.82
N ALA A 86 -10.71 -3.41 5.49
CA ALA A 86 -11.13 -3.18 6.86
C ALA A 86 -9.95 -3.25 7.85
N THR A 87 -9.04 -4.22 7.65
CA THR A 87 -7.79 -4.36 8.42
C THR A 87 -6.88 -3.14 8.25
N ALA A 88 -6.76 -2.65 7.01
CA ALA A 88 -5.98 -1.47 6.68
C ALA A 88 -6.53 -0.21 7.34
N ASN A 89 -7.86 0.00 7.31
CA ASN A 89 -8.49 1.13 8.00
C ASN A 89 -8.17 1.10 9.51
N PHE A 90 -8.32 -0.05 10.15
CA PHE A 90 -7.96 -0.18 11.56
C PHE A 90 -6.46 0.09 11.81
N ALA A 91 -5.57 -0.35 10.91
CA ALA A 91 -4.15 -0.08 11.03
C ALA A 91 -3.80 1.41 10.87
N TYR A 92 -4.42 2.13 9.94
CA TYR A 92 -4.21 3.58 9.81
C TYR A 92 -4.72 4.34 11.03
N GLU A 93 -5.85 3.92 11.61
CA GLU A 93 -6.35 4.46 12.89
C GLU A 93 -5.34 4.22 14.02
N GLN A 94 -4.77 3.01 14.13
CA GLN A 94 -3.77 2.73 15.16
C GLN A 94 -2.46 3.49 14.93
N ILE A 95 -1.99 3.62 13.69
CA ILE A 95 -0.82 4.46 13.37
C ILE A 95 -1.09 5.90 13.80
N ALA A 96 -2.22 6.49 13.39
CA ALA A 96 -2.60 7.86 13.74
C ALA A 96 -2.62 8.07 15.26
N LYS A 97 -3.37 7.23 15.97
CA LYS A 97 -3.55 7.30 17.43
C LYS A 97 -2.26 7.12 18.21
N SER A 98 -1.44 6.13 17.85
CA SER A 98 -0.26 5.77 18.65
C SER A 98 0.98 6.58 18.31
N SER A 99 1.12 7.07 17.07
CA SER A 99 2.24 7.92 16.69
C SER A 99 2.00 9.41 16.97
N GLY A 100 0.74 9.84 17.01
CA GLY A 100 0.36 11.25 17.10
C GLY A 100 0.73 12.07 15.85
N ALA A 101 1.05 11.40 14.74
CA ALA A 101 1.58 12.08 13.54
C ALA A 101 0.51 12.78 12.71
N PHE A 102 -0.73 12.28 12.73
CA PHE A 102 -1.85 12.81 11.96
C PHE A 102 -3.18 12.36 12.57
N GLU A 103 -4.25 13.05 12.20
CA GLU A 103 -5.64 12.65 12.38
C GLU A 103 -6.13 11.97 11.09
N VAL A 104 -6.96 10.94 11.23
CA VAL A 104 -7.51 10.19 10.09
C VAL A 104 -9.02 10.29 10.04
N THR A 105 -9.55 10.55 8.85
CA THR A 105 -10.98 10.48 8.54
C THR A 105 -11.17 9.44 7.45
N PHE A 106 -12.12 8.52 7.63
CA PHE A 106 -12.43 7.49 6.64
C PHE A 106 -13.66 7.89 5.83
N SER A 107 -13.60 7.70 4.51
CA SER A 107 -14.75 7.89 3.61
C SER A 107 -14.79 6.82 2.52
N ASP A 108 -16.00 6.44 2.14
CA ASP A 108 -16.31 5.64 0.95
C ASP A 108 -17.33 6.33 0.03
N ASP A 109 -17.65 7.60 0.30
CA ASP A 109 -18.56 8.41 -0.49
C ASP A 109 -17.79 9.22 -1.54
N PRO A 110 -17.98 8.97 -2.85
CA PRO A 110 -17.33 9.76 -3.90
C PRO A 110 -17.62 11.26 -3.83
N ALA A 111 -18.72 11.69 -3.20
CA ALA A 111 -19.04 13.11 -3.02
C ALA A 111 -18.04 13.85 -2.10
N ASP A 112 -17.35 13.11 -1.23
CA ASP A 112 -16.29 13.66 -0.38
C ASP A 112 -15.03 14.03 -1.17
N ILE A 113 -14.91 13.56 -2.42
CA ILE A 113 -13.85 13.97 -3.35
C ILE A 113 -14.30 15.25 -4.07
N SER A 114 -14.38 16.32 -3.30
CA SER A 114 -14.74 17.66 -3.78
C SER A 114 -13.75 18.70 -3.26
N PRO A 115 -13.56 19.84 -3.96
CA PRO A 115 -12.61 20.87 -3.52
C PRO A 115 -12.91 21.37 -2.10
N ALA A 116 -14.18 21.60 -1.78
CA ALA A 116 -14.61 22.11 -0.48
C ALA A 116 -14.25 21.14 0.66
N ASN A 117 -14.47 19.83 0.45
CA ASN A 117 -14.14 18.85 1.48
C ASN A 117 -12.62 18.61 1.57
N LEU A 118 -11.95 18.44 0.42
CA LEU A 118 -10.51 18.20 0.35
C LEU A 118 -9.68 19.34 0.96
N ALA A 119 -10.16 20.59 0.90
CA ALA A 119 -9.49 21.74 1.52
C ALA A 119 -9.21 21.59 3.03
N GLN A 120 -9.93 20.70 3.72
CA GLN A 120 -9.76 20.42 5.14
C GLN A 120 -8.59 19.47 5.45
N PHE A 121 -8.05 18.81 4.43
CA PHE A 121 -7.05 17.75 4.57
C PHE A 121 -5.69 18.18 4.05
N ASP A 122 -4.66 17.50 4.55
CA ASP A 122 -3.26 17.63 4.11
C ASP A 122 -2.87 16.54 3.13
N ALA A 123 -3.54 15.39 3.17
CA ALA A 123 -3.38 14.34 2.18
C ALA A 123 -4.64 13.50 1.97
N LEU A 124 -4.72 12.90 0.78
CA LEU A 124 -5.68 11.86 0.41
C LEU A 124 -4.96 10.52 0.34
N LEU A 125 -5.41 9.52 1.10
CA LEU A 125 -4.92 8.15 1.05
C LEU A 125 -5.95 7.27 0.33
N LEU A 126 -5.51 6.60 -0.73
CA LEU A 126 -6.29 5.65 -1.51
C LEU A 126 -6.00 4.23 -0.99
N ASN A 127 -6.89 3.73 -0.13
CA ASN A 127 -6.77 2.42 0.48
C ASN A 127 -7.36 1.35 -0.45
N ASN A 128 -6.50 0.68 -1.21
CA ASN A 128 -6.89 -0.43 -2.09
C ASN A 128 -8.05 -0.07 -3.04
N THR A 129 -8.05 1.15 -3.57
CA THR A 129 -9.09 1.61 -4.49
C THR A 129 -8.89 0.98 -5.87
N THR A 130 -9.96 0.55 -6.54
CA THR A 130 -9.92 0.05 -7.93
C THR A 130 -10.96 0.77 -8.76
N ASP A 131 -10.61 1.10 -10.03
CA ASP A 131 -11.48 1.89 -10.92
C ASP A 131 -12.00 3.18 -10.24
N PHE A 132 -11.12 3.84 -9.48
CA PHE A 132 -11.43 5.04 -8.73
C PHE A 132 -11.75 6.22 -9.66
N ASP A 133 -11.05 6.32 -10.79
CA ASP A 133 -11.30 7.28 -11.87
C ASP A 133 -12.78 7.31 -12.31
N LYS A 134 -13.40 6.13 -12.45
CA LYS A 134 -14.83 5.98 -12.75
C LYS A 134 -15.71 6.27 -11.55
N THR A 135 -15.24 5.93 -10.35
CA THR A 135 -15.99 6.08 -9.09
C THR A 135 -16.21 7.56 -8.75
N ILE A 136 -15.23 8.43 -8.98
CA ILE A 136 -15.30 9.86 -8.66
C ILE A 136 -15.69 10.76 -9.85
N GLY A 137 -15.60 10.25 -11.08
CA GLY A 137 -15.88 11.00 -12.29
C GLY A 137 -14.94 12.20 -12.54
N GLU A 138 -15.21 12.96 -13.60
CA GLU A 138 -14.33 14.06 -14.03
C GLU A 138 -14.18 15.18 -12.99
N SER A 139 -15.24 15.49 -12.24
CA SER A 139 -15.21 16.50 -11.19
C SER A 139 -14.27 16.11 -10.05
N GLY A 140 -14.34 14.86 -9.59
CA GLY A 140 -13.43 14.35 -8.57
C GLY A 140 -11.99 14.25 -9.06
N GLN A 141 -11.77 13.82 -10.31
CA GLN A 141 -10.43 13.82 -10.93
C GLN A 141 -9.81 15.23 -10.93
N LYS A 142 -10.59 16.24 -11.33
CA LYS A 142 -10.14 17.64 -11.29
C LYS A 142 -9.83 18.11 -9.88
N ALA A 143 -10.69 17.80 -8.90
CA ALA A 143 -10.47 18.17 -7.50
C ALA A 143 -9.17 17.59 -6.94
N ILE A 144 -8.84 16.33 -7.26
CA ILE A 144 -7.59 15.69 -6.85
C ILE A 144 -6.39 16.35 -7.52
N LEU A 145 -6.46 16.65 -8.82
CA LEU A 145 -5.36 17.32 -9.52
C LEU A 145 -5.02 18.67 -8.90
N GLU A 146 -6.04 19.48 -8.60
CA GLU A 146 -5.87 20.78 -7.97
C GLU A 146 -5.35 20.64 -6.53
N PHE A 147 -5.90 19.71 -5.76
CA PHE A 147 -5.46 19.41 -4.40
C PHE A 147 -3.97 19.06 -4.35
N VAL A 148 -3.54 18.08 -5.15
CA VAL A 148 -2.14 17.62 -5.17
C VAL A 148 -1.24 18.70 -5.75
N ARG A 149 -1.55 19.26 -6.92
CA ARG A 149 -0.72 20.33 -7.52
C ARG A 149 -0.59 21.55 -6.60
N GLY A 150 -1.58 21.82 -5.77
CA GLY A 150 -1.60 22.93 -4.82
C GLY A 150 -0.82 22.71 -3.51
N GLY A 151 -0.07 21.61 -3.37
CA GLY A 151 0.80 21.42 -2.21
C GLY A 151 0.52 20.17 -1.38
N LYS A 152 -0.60 19.50 -1.63
CA LYS A 152 -1.15 18.47 -0.75
C LYS A 152 -0.69 17.07 -1.15
N GLY A 153 -0.80 16.13 -0.21
CA GLY A 153 -0.30 14.78 -0.36
C GLY A 153 -1.27 13.84 -1.08
N LEU A 154 -0.74 12.90 -1.85
CA LEU A 154 -1.46 11.69 -2.27
C LEU A 154 -0.70 10.46 -1.78
N ILE A 155 -1.41 9.52 -1.16
CA ILE A 155 -0.88 8.22 -0.77
C ILE A 155 -1.64 7.14 -1.53
N GLY A 156 -0.96 6.36 -2.36
CA GLY A 156 -1.52 5.19 -3.03
C GLY A 156 -1.06 3.89 -2.37
N VAL A 157 -2.00 2.99 -2.05
CA VAL A 157 -1.67 1.68 -1.45
C VAL A 157 -2.21 0.55 -2.33
N HIS A 158 -1.32 -0.37 -2.69
CA HIS A 158 -1.54 -1.61 -3.43
C HIS A 158 -2.43 -1.41 -4.67
N ALA A 159 -3.72 -1.70 -4.51
CA ALA A 159 -4.71 -1.61 -5.58
C ALA A 159 -4.94 -0.20 -6.11
N ALA A 160 -4.46 0.85 -5.44
CA ALA A 160 -4.46 2.20 -5.99
C ALA A 160 -3.79 2.30 -7.38
N ALA A 161 -2.89 1.38 -7.75
CA ALA A 161 -2.37 1.28 -9.12
C ALA A 161 -3.43 0.86 -10.16
N ASP A 162 -4.53 0.25 -9.74
CA ASP A 162 -5.68 -0.14 -10.56
C ASP A 162 -6.75 0.97 -10.67
N SER A 163 -6.46 2.16 -10.15
CA SER A 163 -7.43 3.26 -10.00
C SER A 163 -7.54 4.20 -11.19
N CYS A 164 -6.55 4.25 -12.07
CA CYS A 164 -6.43 5.32 -13.08
C CYS A 164 -6.32 4.78 -14.52
N LYS A 165 -7.01 3.68 -14.84
CA LYS A 165 -6.90 3.01 -16.15
C LYS A 165 -7.29 3.89 -17.33
N GLY A 166 -8.30 4.75 -17.15
CA GLY A 166 -8.80 5.67 -18.18
C GLY A 166 -8.39 7.13 -17.96
N TRP A 167 -7.63 7.41 -16.91
CA TRP A 167 -7.29 8.77 -16.48
C TRP A 167 -5.78 9.00 -16.55
N ILE A 168 -5.31 9.59 -17.65
CA ILE A 168 -3.88 9.76 -17.97
C ILE A 168 -3.13 10.52 -16.85
N GLU A 169 -3.68 11.64 -16.39
CA GLU A 169 -3.01 12.45 -15.35
C GLU A 169 -2.97 11.71 -14.01
N GLY A 170 -4.01 10.94 -13.67
CA GLY A 170 -4.00 10.08 -12.49
C GLY A 170 -2.99 8.93 -12.60
N ALA A 171 -2.86 8.33 -13.79
CA ALA A 171 -1.86 7.30 -14.05
C ALA A 171 -0.43 7.84 -13.86
N ARG A 172 -0.16 9.06 -14.35
CA ARG A 172 1.12 9.76 -14.10
C ARG A 172 1.32 10.11 -12.64
N MET A 173 0.25 10.48 -11.94
CA MET A 173 0.31 10.83 -10.52
C MET A 173 0.61 9.62 -9.65
N ILE A 174 -0.02 8.46 -9.89
CA ILE A 174 0.33 7.21 -9.18
C ILE A 174 1.68 6.67 -9.65
N ASN A 175 2.05 6.91 -10.91
CA ASN A 175 3.28 6.46 -11.56
C ASN A 175 3.40 4.93 -11.64
N GLY A 176 2.29 4.27 -11.99
CA GLY A 176 2.25 2.82 -12.20
C GLY A 176 0.81 2.35 -12.31
N VAL A 177 0.40 1.84 -13.48
CA VAL A 177 -0.94 1.30 -13.69
C VAL A 177 -0.90 -0.21 -13.65
N PHE A 178 -1.80 -0.85 -12.91
CA PHE A 178 -1.87 -2.31 -12.79
C PHE A 178 -1.95 -3.00 -14.16
N GLN A 179 -1.10 -4.03 -14.34
CA GLN A 179 -1.12 -4.96 -15.47
C GLN A 179 -1.42 -6.39 -15.01
N CYS A 180 -0.66 -6.89 -14.04
CA CYS A 180 -0.78 -8.26 -13.54
C CYS A 180 -0.17 -8.40 -12.13
N HIS A 181 -0.25 -9.60 -11.56
CA HIS A 181 0.08 -9.92 -10.17
C HIS A 181 0.80 -11.27 -10.09
N PRO A 182 2.01 -11.37 -10.68
CA PRO A 182 2.74 -12.62 -10.78
C PRO A 182 3.16 -13.16 -9.40
N TRP A 183 3.36 -12.30 -8.41
CA TRP A 183 3.70 -12.67 -7.04
C TRP A 183 2.42 -12.81 -6.22
N LYS A 184 1.93 -14.05 -6.03
CA LYS A 184 0.65 -14.34 -5.37
C LYS A 184 0.71 -14.10 -3.84
N PRO A 185 -0.44 -13.84 -3.18
CA PRO A 185 -0.52 -13.53 -1.74
C PRO A 185 -0.01 -14.63 -0.79
N GLN A 186 0.16 -15.87 -1.27
CA GLN A 186 0.73 -16.96 -0.47
C GLN A 186 2.26 -16.90 -0.39
N GLY A 187 2.93 -16.27 -1.37
CA GLY A 187 4.38 -16.27 -1.44
C GLY A 187 5.02 -15.24 -0.53
N THR A 188 6.24 -15.54 -0.10
CA THR A 188 7.10 -14.63 0.67
C THR A 188 8.24 -14.20 -0.22
N TRP A 189 8.30 -12.91 -0.50
CA TRP A 189 9.15 -12.34 -1.54
C TRP A 189 10.30 -11.55 -0.92
N ALA A 190 11.41 -11.51 -1.62
CA ALA A 190 12.57 -10.73 -1.23
C ALA A 190 12.47 -9.30 -1.76
N PHE A 191 12.78 -8.33 -0.90
CA PHE A 191 12.79 -6.90 -1.23
C PHE A 191 14.14 -6.30 -0.90
N LYS A 192 14.67 -5.54 -1.85
CA LYS A 192 15.88 -4.72 -1.68
C LYS A 192 15.49 -3.26 -1.54
N LEU A 193 16.26 -2.53 -0.74
CA LEU A 193 16.12 -1.08 -0.64
C LEU A 193 16.99 -0.41 -1.68
N THR A 194 16.42 0.56 -2.38
CA THR A 194 17.13 1.54 -3.20
C THR A 194 17.34 2.78 -2.33
N SER A 195 18.56 3.27 -2.19
CA SER A 195 18.93 4.30 -1.20
C SER A 195 18.59 3.88 0.25
N PRO A 196 19.26 2.87 0.84
CA PRO A 196 19.02 2.44 2.21
C PRO A 196 19.16 3.58 3.24
N GLU A 197 19.99 4.58 2.95
CA GLU A 197 20.17 5.80 3.75
C GLU A 197 18.97 6.77 3.72
N HIS A 198 18.05 6.61 2.77
CA HIS A 198 16.91 7.52 2.62
C HIS A 198 16.01 7.48 3.88
N PRO A 199 15.48 8.62 4.38
CA PRO A 199 14.72 8.66 5.64
C PRO A 199 13.54 7.66 5.73
N ILE A 200 12.83 7.45 4.62
CA ILE A 200 11.73 6.46 4.56
C ILE A 200 12.26 5.02 4.71
N ASN A 201 13.44 4.72 4.15
CA ASN A 201 14.08 3.41 4.26
C ASN A 201 14.74 3.20 5.64
N GLN A 202 15.26 4.27 6.25
CA GLN A 202 15.76 4.24 7.63
C GLN A 202 14.64 3.98 8.64
N ALA A 203 13.41 4.41 8.38
CA ALA A 203 12.25 4.09 9.21
C ALA A 203 11.98 2.57 9.33
N ILE A 204 12.49 1.78 8.39
CA ILE A 204 12.43 0.32 8.36
C ILE A 204 13.79 -0.36 8.55
N GLY A 205 14.79 0.37 9.07
CA GLY A 205 16.10 -0.16 9.45
C GLY A 205 17.16 -0.13 8.35
N GLY A 206 16.87 0.39 7.15
CA GLY A 206 17.87 0.58 6.10
C GLY A 206 18.44 -0.72 5.52
N THR A 207 17.78 -1.85 5.72
CA THR A 207 18.17 -3.16 5.17
C THR A 207 17.05 -3.78 4.36
N GLY A 208 17.38 -4.57 3.34
CA GLY A 208 16.40 -5.38 2.62
C GLY A 208 15.71 -6.39 3.55
N PHE A 209 14.60 -6.96 3.09
CA PHE A 209 13.74 -7.78 3.93
C PHE A 209 12.92 -8.79 3.11
N TRP A 210 12.24 -9.69 3.82
CA TRP A 210 11.28 -10.62 3.26
C TRP A 210 9.88 -10.26 3.72
N LEU A 211 8.90 -10.27 2.82
CA LEU A 211 7.50 -10.00 3.17
C LEU A 211 6.57 -10.92 2.37
N ARG A 212 5.52 -11.39 3.05
CA ARG A 212 4.44 -12.16 2.44
C ARG A 212 3.30 -11.24 2.02
N ASP A 213 3.16 -11.02 0.72
CA ASP A 213 2.08 -10.22 0.15
C ASP A 213 1.83 -10.59 -1.31
N GLU A 214 0.77 -10.03 -1.91
CA GLU A 214 0.64 -9.98 -3.37
C GLU A 214 1.38 -8.75 -3.91
N ILE A 215 2.17 -8.91 -4.99
CA ILE A 215 2.90 -7.80 -5.62
C ILE A 215 2.53 -7.67 -7.09
N TYR A 216 2.25 -6.43 -7.51
CA TYR A 216 1.87 -6.09 -8.88
C TYR A 216 3.05 -5.81 -9.79
N ALA A 217 2.85 -6.12 -11.07
CA ALA A 217 3.59 -5.55 -12.17
C ALA A 217 2.69 -4.52 -12.91
N TYR A 218 3.34 -3.52 -13.49
CA TYR A 218 2.68 -2.37 -14.10
C TYR A 218 2.66 -2.46 -15.62
N ARG A 219 1.71 -1.76 -16.25
CA ARG A 219 1.62 -1.63 -17.70
C ARG A 219 2.88 -0.96 -18.22
N GLU A 220 3.37 -1.44 -19.36
CA GLU A 220 4.53 -0.86 -20.03
C GLU A 220 4.33 0.65 -20.24
N GLY A 221 5.37 1.44 -19.92
CA GLY A 221 5.36 2.89 -20.06
C GLY A 221 4.55 3.67 -19.02
N THR A 222 3.95 3.01 -18.01
CA THR A 222 3.15 3.71 -16.97
C THR A 222 3.92 4.01 -15.69
N HIS A 223 5.04 3.33 -15.45
CA HIS A 223 5.98 3.68 -14.41
C HIS A 223 7.19 4.37 -15.03
N ASP A 224 7.49 5.58 -14.57
CA ASP A 224 8.60 6.40 -15.01
C ASP A 224 9.57 6.66 -13.86
N LYS A 225 10.76 6.03 -13.91
CA LYS A 225 11.83 6.23 -12.94
C LYS A 225 12.47 7.62 -13.01
N THR A 226 12.25 8.35 -14.10
CA THR A 226 12.71 9.74 -14.25
C THR A 226 11.82 10.74 -13.52
N GLN A 227 10.64 10.30 -13.09
CA GLN A 227 9.75 11.09 -12.24
C GLN A 227 9.95 10.80 -10.76
N SER A 228 10.48 9.63 -10.37
CA SER A 228 10.35 9.14 -9.00
C SER A 228 11.63 8.66 -8.32
N ARG A 229 11.69 8.92 -7.01
CA ARG A 229 12.64 8.29 -6.11
C ARG A 229 12.09 6.91 -5.72
N GLU A 230 12.66 5.87 -6.33
CA GLU A 230 12.40 4.47 -6.02
C GLU A 230 13.07 4.14 -4.68
N LEU A 231 12.32 3.53 -3.77
CA LEU A 231 12.78 3.28 -2.40
C LEU A 231 12.90 1.78 -2.11
N ILE A 232 11.96 1.00 -2.62
CA ILE A 232 11.88 -0.45 -2.42
C ILE A 232 11.61 -1.08 -3.78
N SER A 233 12.32 -2.17 -4.06
CA SER A 233 12.11 -2.99 -5.24
C SER A 233 12.13 -4.47 -4.86
N LEU A 234 11.49 -5.33 -5.65
CA LEU A 234 11.75 -6.77 -5.53
C LEU A 234 13.23 -7.04 -5.78
N ASP A 235 13.79 -7.90 -4.94
CA ASP A 235 15.16 -8.37 -5.09
C ASP A 235 15.18 -9.54 -6.09
N LEU A 236 15.29 -9.21 -7.37
CA LEU A 236 15.31 -10.20 -8.45
C LEU A 236 16.62 -11.02 -8.50
N ASP A 237 17.59 -10.78 -7.62
CA ASP A 237 18.74 -11.68 -7.48
C ASP A 237 18.39 -12.90 -6.61
N ARG A 238 17.21 -12.90 -5.96
CA ARG A 238 16.70 -14.03 -5.17
C ARG A 238 15.88 -14.98 -6.04
N PRO A 239 16.22 -16.29 -6.09
CA PRO A 239 15.50 -17.26 -6.92
C PRO A 239 14.03 -17.39 -6.52
N GLU A 240 13.68 -17.15 -5.26
CA GLU A 240 12.28 -17.17 -4.81
C GLU A 240 11.38 -16.18 -5.56
N ASN A 241 11.94 -15.09 -6.09
CA ASN A 241 11.17 -14.13 -6.88
C ASN A 241 10.93 -14.58 -8.33
N HIS A 242 11.52 -15.71 -8.77
CA HIS A 242 11.42 -16.25 -10.14
C HIS A 242 10.97 -17.71 -10.22
N ASP A 243 11.32 -18.52 -9.23
CA ASP A 243 11.21 -19.98 -9.28
C ASP A 243 10.19 -20.54 -8.28
N ALA A 244 9.62 -19.70 -7.42
CA ALA A 244 8.68 -20.15 -6.39
C ALA A 244 7.36 -20.68 -7.00
N PRO A 245 6.78 -21.76 -6.44
CA PRO A 245 5.48 -22.28 -6.87
C PRO A 245 4.32 -21.29 -6.60
N GLU A 246 4.53 -20.34 -5.68
CA GLU A 246 3.64 -19.23 -5.40
C GLU A 246 3.68 -18.14 -6.47
N LEU A 247 4.42 -18.30 -7.56
CA LEU A 247 4.32 -17.42 -8.73
C LEU A 247 3.15 -17.81 -9.64
N HIS A 248 2.56 -16.83 -10.30
CA HIS A 248 1.64 -17.06 -11.40
C HIS A 248 2.47 -17.29 -12.68
N GLN A 249 2.85 -18.55 -12.91
CA GLN A 249 3.77 -18.96 -13.98
C GLN A 249 3.34 -18.44 -15.36
N GLU A 250 2.03 -18.44 -15.65
CA GLU A 250 1.49 -17.92 -16.90
C GLU A 250 1.63 -16.40 -17.06
N GLN A 251 1.85 -15.63 -15.99
CA GLN A 251 1.97 -14.17 -16.04
C GLN A 251 3.43 -13.70 -16.05
N LEU A 252 4.41 -14.58 -15.82
CA LEU A 252 5.84 -14.21 -15.73
C LEU A 252 6.33 -13.48 -16.99
N HIS A 253 5.85 -13.89 -18.17
CA HIS A 253 6.17 -13.24 -19.44
C HIS A 253 5.63 -11.80 -19.53
N MET A 254 4.57 -11.46 -18.80
CA MET A 254 3.95 -10.13 -18.77
C MET A 254 4.57 -9.20 -17.72
N THR A 255 5.61 -9.64 -17.01
CA THR A 255 6.18 -8.84 -15.93
C THR A 255 7.04 -7.68 -16.44
N ASN A 256 7.23 -7.53 -17.77
CA ASN A 256 8.15 -6.62 -18.48
C ASN A 256 9.62 -6.96 -18.27
N ALA A 257 10.46 -6.94 -19.30
CA ALA A 257 11.90 -7.23 -19.23
C ALA A 257 12.76 -6.16 -18.51
N ILE A 258 12.25 -5.57 -17.42
CA ILE A 258 12.91 -4.55 -16.61
C ILE A 258 13.67 -5.25 -15.48
N SER A 259 14.96 -4.93 -15.32
CA SER A 259 15.82 -5.49 -14.27
C SER A 259 15.46 -5.01 -12.85
N LEU A 260 14.65 -3.94 -12.74
CA LEU A 260 14.13 -3.40 -11.50
C LEU A 260 12.61 -3.47 -11.48
N ARG A 261 12.08 -3.90 -10.33
CA ARG A 261 10.64 -4.05 -10.06
C ARG A 261 10.30 -3.14 -8.88
N PRO A 262 9.99 -1.87 -9.15
CA PRO A 262 9.70 -0.91 -8.09
C PRO A 262 8.42 -1.33 -7.35
N VAL A 263 8.47 -1.19 -6.03
CA VAL A 263 7.43 -1.61 -5.09
C VAL A 263 6.96 -0.41 -4.28
N ALA A 264 7.86 0.50 -3.94
CA ALA A 264 7.49 1.75 -3.29
C ALA A 264 8.36 2.90 -3.80
N TRP A 265 7.75 4.07 -3.95
CA TRP A 265 8.41 5.27 -4.44
C TRP A 265 7.74 6.53 -3.90
N ILE A 266 8.48 7.64 -4.02
CA ILE A 266 7.97 8.99 -3.79
C ILE A 266 8.30 9.89 -4.99
N HIS A 267 7.50 10.93 -5.18
CA HIS A 267 7.84 12.04 -6.07
C HIS A 267 7.02 13.29 -5.80
N ARG A 268 7.33 14.36 -6.52
CA ARG A 268 6.53 15.58 -6.61
C ARG A 268 5.52 15.50 -7.75
N PHE A 269 4.34 16.08 -7.57
CA PHE A 269 3.37 16.29 -8.65
C PHE A 269 2.78 17.69 -8.54
N GLY A 270 3.30 18.62 -9.35
CA GLY A 270 3.19 20.05 -9.04
C GLY A 270 3.84 20.34 -7.69
N ASP A 271 3.16 21.08 -6.82
CA ASP A 271 3.65 21.32 -5.46
C ASP A 271 3.28 20.21 -4.45
N GLY A 272 2.65 19.12 -4.90
CA GLY A 272 2.22 18.00 -4.05
C GLY A 272 3.28 16.93 -3.85
N ARG A 273 3.10 16.10 -2.82
CA ARG A 273 3.96 14.96 -2.51
C ARG A 273 3.17 13.67 -2.70
N VAL A 274 3.64 12.81 -3.59
CA VAL A 274 3.03 11.50 -3.83
C VAL A 274 3.90 10.42 -3.21
N PHE A 275 3.28 9.56 -2.40
CA PHE A 275 3.87 8.32 -1.92
C PHE A 275 3.03 7.15 -2.44
N TYR A 276 3.68 6.15 -2.99
CA TYR A 276 3.01 4.90 -3.38
C TYR A 276 3.72 3.70 -2.76
N SER A 277 2.94 2.70 -2.35
CA SER A 277 3.42 1.40 -1.90
C SER A 277 2.56 0.29 -2.50
N ASN A 278 3.18 -0.73 -3.10
CA ASN A 278 2.52 -1.90 -3.68
C ASN A 278 2.07 -2.89 -2.59
N PHE A 279 2.57 -2.77 -1.36
CA PHE A 279 2.12 -3.60 -0.24
C PHE A 279 0.67 -3.28 0.12
N GLY A 280 -0.11 -4.28 0.51
CA GLY A 280 -1.45 -4.06 1.06
C GLY A 280 -2.53 -5.09 0.76
N HIS A 281 -2.23 -6.20 0.05
CA HIS A 281 -3.24 -7.22 -0.26
C HIS A 281 -3.62 -8.05 0.96
N ASN A 282 -2.63 -8.54 1.69
CA ASN A 282 -2.85 -9.45 2.80
C ASN A 282 -3.21 -8.70 4.09
N ASN A 283 -4.02 -9.33 4.95
CA ASN A 283 -4.24 -8.84 6.31
C ASN A 283 -2.92 -8.82 7.11
N THR A 284 -2.07 -9.85 6.95
CA THR A 284 -0.76 -9.98 7.61
C THR A 284 0.18 -8.82 7.31
N THR A 285 0.03 -8.16 6.16
CA THR A 285 0.80 -6.96 5.79
C THR A 285 0.64 -5.86 6.84
N TYR A 286 -0.57 -5.68 7.37
CA TYR A 286 -0.88 -4.65 8.37
C TYR A 286 -0.54 -5.06 9.80
N TRP A 287 0.00 -6.27 10.01
CA TRP A 287 0.50 -6.73 11.31
C TRP A 287 2.03 -6.64 11.38
N SER A 288 2.67 -6.26 10.28
CA SER A 288 4.11 -6.12 10.19
C SER A 288 4.54 -4.75 10.73
N PRO A 289 5.35 -4.70 11.82
CA PRO A 289 5.88 -3.44 12.31
C PRO A 289 6.70 -2.70 11.23
N LEU A 290 7.36 -3.46 10.34
CA LEU A 290 8.11 -2.92 9.21
C LEU A 290 7.17 -2.15 8.27
N VAL A 291 6.05 -2.75 7.87
CA VAL A 291 5.13 -2.11 6.92
C VAL A 291 4.42 -0.92 7.55
N LEU A 292 3.98 -1.01 8.81
CA LEU A 292 3.34 0.12 9.49
C LEU A 292 4.29 1.31 9.68
N ARG A 293 5.60 1.07 9.91
CA ARG A 293 6.62 2.13 9.93
C ARG A 293 6.88 2.71 8.55
N HIS A 294 6.89 1.88 7.50
CA HIS A 294 7.00 2.34 6.10
C HIS A 294 5.84 3.27 5.74
N TYR A 295 4.60 2.89 6.07
CA TYR A 295 3.42 3.74 5.85
C TYR A 295 3.48 5.03 6.66
N LEU A 296 3.86 4.98 7.94
CA LEU A 296 4.01 6.19 8.73
C LEU A 296 5.02 7.16 8.11
N ALA A 297 6.18 6.66 7.68
CA ALA A 297 7.20 7.50 7.03
C ALA A 297 6.70 8.10 5.70
N GLY A 298 6.05 7.28 4.86
CA GLY A 298 5.48 7.73 3.59
C GLY A 298 4.33 8.74 3.77
N ILE A 299 3.47 8.54 4.78
CA ILE A 299 2.40 9.49 5.14
C ILE A 299 3.01 10.80 5.65
N GLN A 300 4.03 10.75 6.52
CA GLN A 300 4.70 11.96 7.00
C GLN A 300 5.42 12.72 5.89
N TYR A 301 5.95 12.02 4.89
CA TYR A 301 6.43 12.66 3.66
C TYR A 301 5.26 13.32 2.91
N ALA A 302 4.19 12.59 2.61
CA ALA A 302 3.07 13.12 1.83
C ALA A 302 2.44 14.38 2.47
N VAL A 303 2.27 14.42 3.79
CA VAL A 303 1.75 15.60 4.51
C VAL A 303 2.80 16.71 4.71
N GLY A 304 4.08 16.43 4.44
CA GLY A 304 5.18 17.42 4.44
C GLY A 304 5.93 17.60 5.75
N ASP A 305 5.79 16.69 6.70
CA ASP A 305 6.57 16.73 7.94
C ASP A 305 7.95 16.10 7.79
N LEU A 306 8.05 14.98 7.06
CA LEU A 306 9.31 14.29 6.83
C LEU A 306 10.01 14.90 5.62
N ASN A 307 11.11 15.60 5.89
CA ASN A 307 12.02 16.05 4.84
C ASN A 307 12.72 14.82 4.24
N ALA A 308 12.29 14.41 3.05
CA ALA A 308 12.82 13.27 2.32
C ALA A 308 13.17 13.71 0.90
N ASP A 309 14.35 13.34 0.43
CA ASP A 309 14.84 13.70 -0.91
C ASP A 309 14.05 12.96 -1.98
N ASP A 310 13.20 13.69 -2.70
CA ASP A 310 12.36 13.17 -3.78
C ASP A 310 12.97 13.37 -5.18
N THR A 311 14.27 13.69 -5.25
CA THR A 311 15.04 13.68 -6.51
C THR A 311 14.88 12.33 -7.19
N ALA A 312 14.54 12.33 -8.48
CA ALA A 312 14.29 11.11 -9.22
C ALA A 312 15.53 10.20 -9.24
N THR A 313 15.31 8.89 -9.14
CA THR A 313 16.40 7.90 -9.02
C THR A 313 17.38 7.98 -10.19
N SER A 314 16.90 8.31 -11.38
CA SER A 314 17.73 8.47 -12.58
C SER A 314 18.66 9.69 -12.56
N GLU A 315 18.42 10.65 -11.65
CA GLU A 315 19.23 11.86 -11.50
C GLU A 315 20.31 11.71 -10.43
N LEU A 316 20.30 10.61 -9.68
CA LEU A 316 21.31 10.33 -8.66
C LEU A 316 22.58 9.75 -9.32
N GLU A 317 23.74 10.33 -8.98
CA GLU A 317 25.02 9.83 -9.46
C GLU A 317 25.34 8.43 -8.91
N ILE A 318 24.96 8.18 -7.66
CA ILE A 318 25.16 6.90 -6.97
C ILE A 318 23.85 6.48 -6.31
N VAL A 319 23.44 5.24 -6.59
CA VAL A 319 22.28 4.62 -5.98
C VAL A 319 22.74 3.42 -5.18
N ASN A 320 22.91 3.61 -3.87
CA ASN A 320 23.22 2.50 -2.97
C ASN A 320 22.04 1.53 -2.93
N THR A 321 22.32 0.25 -2.77
CA THR A 321 21.27 -0.76 -2.57
C THR A 321 21.58 -1.61 -1.35
N ALA A 322 20.53 -2.03 -0.63
CA ALA A 322 20.63 -3.02 0.43
C ALA A 322 19.79 -4.24 0.03
N PRO A 323 20.41 -5.36 -0.39
CA PRO A 323 19.70 -6.56 -0.81
C PRO A 323 18.94 -7.19 0.36
N ALA A 324 17.96 -8.05 0.05
CA ALA A 324 17.33 -8.87 1.06
C ALA A 324 18.38 -9.78 1.72
N PRO A 325 18.30 -10.06 3.03
CA PRO A 325 19.18 -11.03 3.66
C PRO A 325 18.93 -12.43 3.08
N GLU A 326 19.89 -13.34 3.27
CA GLU A 326 19.65 -14.76 2.96
C GLU A 326 18.39 -15.26 3.66
N ARG A 327 17.57 -16.04 2.95
CA ARG A 327 16.39 -16.65 3.56
C ARG A 327 16.87 -17.68 4.58
N SER A 328 16.61 -17.43 5.87
CA SER A 328 16.86 -18.42 6.92
C SER A 328 16.14 -19.71 6.54
N ARG A 329 16.89 -20.77 6.22
CA ARG A 329 16.35 -22.13 6.07
C ARG A 329 15.85 -22.54 7.45
N ARG A 330 14.55 -22.44 7.70
CA ARG A 330 13.91 -23.04 8.88
C ARG A 330 13.28 -24.35 8.47
#